data_AF-A0A4Q5QVU5-F1
#
_entry.id   AF-A0A4Q5QVU5-F1
#
_cell.length_a   1.000
_cell.length_b   1.000
_cell.length_c   1.000
_cell.angle_alpha   90.00
_cell.angle_beta   90.00
_cell.angle_gamma   90.00
#
_symmetry.space_group_name_H-M   'P 1'
#
loop_
_entity.id
_entity.type
_entity.pdbx_description
1 polymer ?
#
loop_
_entity_poly.entity_id
_entity_poly.type
_entity_poly.pdbx_seq_one_letter_code
_entity_poly.pdbx_strand_id
1 'polypeptide(L)'
;MSQPLITLDFLDKAPAAEVLPADVRVSAATRTGRARKLYIESYGCQMNFSDSEIVSSILAAEGFDTTEDLAGADLVLLNTCSIREKAEQTVRMRLKQINSHKKRKPGMLVGVLGCMAERLKSKFLEEEKIVDLVVGPDAYRDLPQLISQVDGGQKAVN
;
A
#
# COMPACT_ATOMS: atom_id res chain seq x y z
N MET A 1 31.73 -39.14 26.77
CA MET A 1 31.02 -37.98 27.36
C MET A 1 31.15 -36.85 26.34
N SER A 2 30.11 -36.63 25.52
CA SER A 2 29.17 -35.51 25.69
C SER A 2 29.83 -34.21 25.18
N GLN A 3 29.44 -33.54 24.10
CA GLN A 3 28.16 -33.35 23.41
C GLN A 3 28.41 -32.88 21.96
N PRO A 4 27.40 -32.96 21.06
CA PRO A 4 27.50 -32.45 19.70
C PRO A 4 27.32 -30.92 19.66
N LEU A 5 28.04 -30.25 18.75
CA LEU A 5 27.81 -28.87 18.34
C LEU A 5 26.44 -28.78 17.62
N ILE A 6 25.42 -28.36 18.36
CA ILE A 6 24.09 -28.06 17.84
C ILE A 6 24.12 -26.62 17.30
N THR A 7 24.10 -26.54 15.97
CA THR A 7 23.47 -25.52 15.11
C THR A 7 23.17 -24.15 15.73
N LEU A 8 23.89 -23.13 15.26
CA LEU A 8 23.59 -21.71 15.51
C LEU A 8 23.42 -20.97 14.18
N ASP A 9 22.61 -21.53 13.27
CA ASP A 9 22.21 -20.90 12.00
C ASP A 9 20.68 -20.67 11.93
N PHE A 10 20.10 -20.30 13.07
CA PHE A 10 18.74 -19.76 13.13
C PHE A 10 18.79 -18.33 13.67
N LEU A 11 19.35 -17.43 12.86
CA LEU A 11 19.00 -16.02 12.96
C LEU A 11 17.92 -15.76 11.92
N ASP A 12 16.68 -15.80 12.38
CA ASP A 12 15.55 -15.11 11.78
C ASP A 12 15.99 -13.67 11.48
N LYS A 13 16.38 -13.43 10.24
CA LYS A 13 16.55 -12.09 9.72
C LYS A 13 15.14 -11.53 9.52
N ALA A 14 14.55 -11.04 10.61
CA ALA A 14 13.43 -10.13 10.52
C ALA A 14 13.81 -9.05 9.48
N PRO A 15 12.96 -8.77 8.48
CA PRO A 15 13.29 -7.76 7.49
C PRO A 15 13.55 -6.44 8.23
N ALA A 16 14.71 -5.83 7.93
CA ALA A 16 15.08 -4.56 8.50
C ALA A 16 13.93 -3.58 8.28
N ALA A 17 13.37 -3.04 9.37
CA ALA A 17 12.33 -2.04 9.31
C ALA A 17 12.81 -0.88 8.43
N GLU A 18 12.13 -0.65 7.33
CA GLU A 18 12.50 0.35 6.34
C GLU A 18 12.27 1.74 6.97
N VAL A 19 13.31 2.57 7.06
CA VAL A 19 13.19 3.91 7.65
C VAL A 19 12.51 4.82 6.63
N LEU A 20 11.25 5.16 6.89
CA LEU A 20 10.46 6.06 6.06
C LEU A 20 10.79 7.54 6.36
N PRO A 21 10.66 8.47 5.39
CA PRO A 21 10.78 9.91 5.63
C PRO A 21 9.77 10.42 6.67
N ALA A 22 10.09 11.54 7.34
CA ALA A 22 9.28 12.08 8.45
C ALA A 22 7.83 12.49 8.06
N ASP A 23 7.59 12.73 6.77
CA ASP A 23 6.30 13.09 6.20
C ASP A 23 5.52 11.88 5.64
N VAL A 24 6.02 10.66 5.90
CA VAL A 24 5.39 9.40 5.52
C VAL A 24 4.93 8.65 6.76
N ARG A 25 3.69 8.15 6.74
CA ARG A 25 3.15 7.32 7.81
C ARG A 25 2.45 6.10 7.25
N VAL A 26 2.62 4.97 7.93
CA VAL A 26 1.85 3.74 7.67
C VAL A 26 0.72 3.68 8.69
N SER A 27 -0.49 3.28 8.26
CA SER A 27 -1.58 3.08 9.22
C SER A 27 -1.28 1.92 10.17
N ALA A 28 -1.59 2.12 11.44
CA ALA A 28 -1.41 1.10 12.47
C ALA A 28 -2.18 -0.19 12.12
N ALA A 29 -1.60 -1.34 12.45
CA ALA A 29 -2.19 -2.63 12.15
C ALA A 29 -3.45 -2.91 13.01
N THR A 30 -4.52 -3.40 12.38
CA THR A 30 -5.70 -3.95 13.07
C THR A 30 -5.62 -5.47 13.15
N ARG A 31 -6.20 -6.05 14.20
CA ARG A 31 -6.18 -7.49 14.47
C ARG A 31 -7.57 -8.03 14.75
N THR A 32 -8.50 -7.82 13.82
CA THR A 32 -9.88 -8.31 13.98
C THR A 32 -10.08 -9.72 13.42
N GLY A 33 -9.03 -10.32 12.85
CA GLY A 33 -9.08 -11.68 12.28
C GLY A 33 -9.55 -11.72 10.83
N ARG A 34 -9.57 -10.58 10.14
CA ARG A 34 -9.95 -10.50 8.73
C ARG A 34 -8.85 -11.08 7.84
N ALA A 35 -9.29 -11.72 6.76
CA ALA A 35 -8.43 -12.51 5.88
C ALA A 35 -7.50 -11.66 5.01
N ARG A 36 -7.99 -10.56 4.42
CA ARG A 36 -7.18 -9.71 3.54
C ARG A 36 -6.41 -8.66 4.34
N LYS A 37 -5.16 -8.39 3.93
CA LYS A 37 -4.27 -7.42 4.57
C LYS A 37 -4.11 -6.16 3.74
N LEU A 38 -4.45 -5.01 4.33
CA LEU A 38 -4.31 -3.68 3.74
C LEU A 38 -3.08 -2.97 4.31
N TYR A 39 -2.11 -2.66 3.47
CA TYR A 39 -1.03 -1.75 3.82
C TYR A 39 -1.33 -0.39 3.18
N ILE A 40 -1.39 0.67 3.98
CA ILE A 40 -1.61 2.03 3.49
C ILE A 40 -0.48 2.94 4.00
N GLU A 41 0.18 3.59 3.05
CA GLU A 41 1.32 4.47 3.30
C GLU A 41 1.01 5.85 2.74
N SER A 42 1.04 6.84 3.64
CA SER A 42 0.47 8.16 3.41
C SER A 42 1.54 9.21 3.41
N TYR A 43 1.58 10.00 2.34
CA TYR A 43 2.59 10.99 2.04
C TYR A 43 1.99 12.39 2.14
N GLY A 44 2.57 13.25 2.97
CA GLY A 44 2.29 14.69 2.93
C GLY A 44 1.60 15.25 4.17
N CYS A 45 0.36 15.73 4.04
CA CYS A 45 -0.29 16.57 5.06
C CYS A 45 -1.27 15.80 5.97
N GLN A 46 -1.77 16.48 7.00
CA GLN A 46 -2.75 15.92 7.94
C GLN A 46 -4.03 15.40 7.27
N MET A 47 -4.45 15.99 6.14
CA MET A 47 -5.62 15.50 5.39
C MET A 47 -5.39 14.09 4.86
N ASN A 48 -4.21 13.78 4.29
CA ASN A 48 -3.93 12.42 3.82
C ASN A 48 -3.98 11.40 4.96
N PHE A 49 -3.56 11.77 6.18
CA PHE A 49 -3.69 10.88 7.33
C PHE A 49 -5.16 10.64 7.70
N SER A 50 -5.97 11.70 7.74
CA SER A 50 -7.42 11.59 7.97
C SER A 50 -8.12 10.76 6.89
N ASP A 51 -7.77 10.97 5.63
CA ASP A 51 -8.27 10.19 4.48
C ASP A 51 -7.93 8.71 4.61
N SER A 52 -6.76 8.40 5.18
CA SER A 52 -6.33 7.01 5.37
C SER A 52 -7.19 6.28 6.39
N GLU A 53 -7.70 6.97 7.41
CA GLU A 53 -8.66 6.40 8.36
C GLU A 53 -10.01 6.14 7.67
N ILE A 54 -10.48 7.06 6.82
CA ILE A 54 -11.70 6.89 6.03
C ILE A 54 -11.57 5.67 5.12
N VAL A 55 -10.48 5.58 4.35
CA VAL A 55 -10.19 4.45 3.46
C VAL A 55 -10.11 3.14 4.23
N SER A 56 -9.41 3.13 5.36
CA SER A 56 -9.29 1.93 6.21
C SER A 56 -10.66 1.48 6.74
N SER A 57 -11.51 2.43 7.14
CA SER A 57 -12.88 2.13 7.61
C SER A 57 -13.76 1.55 6.51
N ILE A 58 -13.65 2.05 5.27
CA ILE A 58 -14.40 1.52 4.12
C ILE A 58 -13.96 0.08 3.86
N LEU A 59 -12.64 -0.16 3.76
CA LEU A 59 -12.12 -1.49 3.43
C LEU A 59 -12.23 -2.50 4.58
N ALA A 60 -12.37 -2.03 5.83
CA ALA A 60 -12.71 -2.90 6.95
C ALA A 60 -14.10 -3.55 6.79
N ALA A 61 -15.05 -2.87 6.15
CA ALA A 61 -16.35 -3.45 5.82
C ALA A 61 -16.23 -4.52 4.72
N GLU A 62 -15.21 -4.40 3.85
CA GLU A 62 -14.89 -5.34 2.77
C GLU A 62 -13.95 -6.49 3.21
N GLY A 63 -13.75 -6.67 4.52
CA GLY A 63 -12.99 -7.80 5.04
C GLY A 63 -11.46 -7.62 5.01
N PHE A 64 -10.97 -6.37 5.04
CA PHE A 64 -9.55 -6.07 5.25
C PHE A 64 -9.21 -5.75 6.72
N ASP A 65 -8.08 -6.27 7.18
CA ASP A 65 -7.36 -5.76 8.35
C ASP A 65 -6.17 -4.92 7.86
N THR A 66 -5.87 -3.79 8.50
CA THR A 66 -4.64 -3.04 8.19
C THR A 66 -3.41 -3.79 8.69
N THR A 67 -2.28 -3.60 8.02
CA THR A 67 -0.98 -4.19 8.37
C THR A 67 0.14 -3.17 8.18
N GLU A 68 1.15 -3.24 9.05
CA GLU A 68 2.42 -2.51 8.91
C GLU A 68 3.46 -3.33 8.11
N ASP A 69 3.16 -4.60 7.83
CA ASP A 69 4.01 -5.46 7.01
C ASP A 69 3.64 -5.36 5.53
N LEU A 70 4.49 -4.66 4.77
CA LEU A 70 4.36 -4.53 3.32
C LEU A 70 4.46 -5.89 2.59
N ALA A 71 5.30 -6.80 3.07
CA ALA A 71 5.53 -8.08 2.38
C ALA A 71 4.30 -9.01 2.48
N GLY A 72 3.59 -8.95 3.61
CA GLY A 72 2.36 -9.70 3.86
C GLY A 72 1.08 -9.09 3.27
N ALA A 73 1.11 -7.86 2.76
CA ALA A 73 -0.08 -7.16 2.27
C ALA A 73 -0.71 -7.80 1.03
N ASP A 74 -2.04 -7.84 0.96
CA ASP A 74 -2.80 -8.22 -0.25
C ASP A 74 -3.15 -6.99 -1.10
N LEU A 75 -3.32 -5.84 -0.44
CA LEU A 75 -3.55 -4.55 -1.07
C LEU A 75 -2.61 -3.51 -0.46
N VAL A 76 -1.88 -2.81 -1.32
CA VAL A 76 -0.97 -1.71 -0.97
C VAL A 76 -1.54 -0.41 -1.54
N LEU A 77 -1.81 0.58 -0.70
CA LEU A 77 -2.32 1.90 -1.10
C LEU A 77 -1.32 2.99 -0.75
N LEU A 78 -0.88 3.76 -1.73
CA LEU A 78 -0.10 4.98 -1.49
C LEU A 78 -1.03 6.18 -1.50
N ASN A 79 -1.27 6.83 -0.36
CA ASN A 79 -2.09 8.04 -0.30
C ASN A 79 -1.23 9.30 -0.45
N THR A 80 -1.39 10.00 -1.56
CA THR A 80 -0.38 10.93 -2.08
C THR A 80 -0.89 12.35 -2.26
N CYS A 81 -0.05 13.32 -1.89
CA CYS A 81 -0.34 14.75 -2.00
C CYS A 81 0.19 15.31 -3.34
N SER A 82 -0.42 16.39 -3.86
CA SER A 82 0.00 17.03 -5.13
C SER A 82 0.79 18.34 -4.96
N ILE A 83 0.84 18.90 -3.74
CA ILE A 83 1.34 20.27 -3.51
C ILE A 83 2.77 20.34 -2.98
N ARG A 84 3.43 19.20 -2.74
CA ARG A 84 4.82 19.15 -2.24
C ARG A 84 5.79 18.99 -3.39
N GLU A 85 6.93 19.68 -3.30
CA GLU A 85 8.03 19.50 -4.24
C GLU A 85 8.50 18.04 -4.23
N LYS A 86 8.80 17.48 -5.40
CA LYS A 86 9.30 16.09 -5.57
C LYS A 86 8.35 14.98 -5.09
N ALA A 87 7.12 15.28 -4.67
CA ALA A 87 6.17 14.27 -4.21
C ALA A 87 5.99 13.14 -5.23
N GLU A 88 5.80 13.50 -6.50
CA GLU A 88 5.62 12.52 -7.58
C GLU A 88 6.86 11.65 -7.77
N GLN A 89 8.06 12.25 -7.73
CA GLN A 89 9.32 11.49 -7.84
C GLN A 89 9.48 10.51 -6.68
N THR A 90 9.17 10.93 -5.45
CA THR A 90 9.20 10.08 -4.25
C THR A 90 8.26 8.88 -4.40
N VAL A 91 7.01 9.12 -4.80
CA VAL A 91 6.02 8.05 -5.01
C VAL A 91 6.48 7.07 -6.08
N ARG A 92 7.02 7.55 -7.20
CA ARG A 92 7.55 6.66 -8.26
C ARG A 92 8.75 5.85 -7.78
N MET A 93 9.63 6.41 -6.94
CA MET A 93 10.70 5.63 -6.32
C MET A 93 10.17 4.56 -5.37
N ARG A 94 9.15 4.88 -4.56
CA ARG A 94 8.51 3.90 -3.68
C ARG A 94 7.87 2.77 -4.47
N LEU A 95 7.17 3.08 -5.56
CA LEU A 95 6.58 2.10 -6.46
C LEU A 95 7.64 1.10 -6.99
N LYS A 96 8.86 1.56 -7.31
CA LYS A 96 9.96 0.65 -7.69
C LYS A 96 10.35 -0.32 -6.57
N GLN A 97 10.34 0.12 -5.31
CA GLN A 97 10.59 -0.75 -4.15
C GLN A 97 9.45 -1.76 -3.98
N ILE A 98 8.19 -1.31 -4.02
CA ILE A 98 7.00 -2.16 -3.91
C ILE A 98 6.96 -3.23 -5.02
N ASN A 99 7.41 -2.90 -6.23
CA ASN A 99 7.49 -3.85 -7.33
C ASN A 99 8.35 -5.08 -6.98
N SER A 100 9.39 -4.92 -6.13
CA SER A 100 10.18 -6.07 -5.66
C SER A 100 9.39 -7.01 -4.75
N HIS A 101 8.45 -6.47 -3.96
CA HIS A 101 7.53 -7.25 -3.13
C HIS A 101 6.43 -7.90 -3.98
N LYS A 102 5.82 -7.16 -4.91
CA LYS A 102 4.80 -7.69 -5.83
C LYS A 102 5.34 -8.83 -6.70
N LYS A 103 6.61 -8.81 -7.11
CA LYS A 103 7.25 -9.95 -7.80
C LYS A 103 7.30 -11.22 -6.95
N ARG A 104 7.39 -11.11 -5.63
CA ARG A 104 7.39 -12.24 -4.69
C ARG A 104 5.98 -12.68 -4.29
N LYS A 105 5.01 -11.76 -4.40
CA LYS A 105 3.58 -11.99 -4.16
C LYS A 105 2.75 -11.48 -5.35
N PRO A 106 2.65 -12.23 -6.46
CA PRO A 106 2.02 -11.75 -7.70
C PRO A 106 0.55 -11.33 -7.57
N GLY A 107 -0.16 -11.82 -6.56
CA GLY A 107 -1.54 -11.41 -6.25
C GLY A 107 -1.67 -10.11 -5.46
N MET A 108 -0.57 -9.44 -5.12
CA MET A 108 -0.59 -8.15 -4.42
C MET A 108 -1.12 -7.05 -5.36
N LEU A 109 -2.19 -6.38 -4.93
CA LEU A 109 -2.72 -5.21 -5.60
C LEU A 109 -2.02 -3.94 -5.12
N VAL A 110 -1.81 -2.99 -6.04
CA VAL A 110 -1.16 -1.71 -5.77
C VAL A 110 -2.04 -0.57 -6.28
N GLY A 111 -2.43 0.32 -5.37
CA GLY A 111 -3.23 1.50 -5.67
C GLY A 111 -2.53 2.80 -5.29
N VAL A 112 -2.87 3.88 -6.00
CA VAL A 112 -2.46 5.25 -5.64
C VAL A 112 -3.69 6.11 -5.41
N LEU A 113 -3.72 6.78 -4.27
CA LEU A 113 -4.84 7.59 -3.79
C LEU A 113 -4.47 9.08 -3.67
N GLY A 114 -5.48 9.92 -3.51
CA GLY A 114 -5.34 11.31 -3.07
C GLY A 114 -5.19 12.33 -4.20
N CYS A 115 -4.81 13.56 -3.87
CA CYS A 115 -4.82 14.66 -4.84
C CYS A 115 -3.88 14.47 -6.03
N MET A 116 -2.77 13.73 -5.88
CA MET A 116 -1.90 13.40 -7.02
C MET A 116 -2.58 12.40 -7.96
N ALA A 117 -3.27 11.40 -7.39
CA ALA A 117 -4.06 10.44 -8.16
C ALA A 117 -5.15 11.16 -8.97
N GLU A 118 -5.88 12.09 -8.36
CA GLU A 118 -6.91 12.89 -9.05
C GLU A 118 -6.34 13.74 -10.19
N ARG A 119 -5.13 14.29 -10.02
CA ARG A 119 -4.48 15.11 -11.05
C ARG A 119 -3.97 14.29 -12.23
N LEU A 120 -3.41 13.11 -11.97
CA LEU A 120 -2.73 12.30 -12.99
C LEU A 120 -3.67 11.26 -13.63
N LYS A 121 -4.68 10.77 -12.92
CA LYS A 121 -5.70 9.80 -13.37
C LYS A 121 -5.11 8.68 -14.23
N SER A 122 -5.69 8.43 -15.40
CA SER A 122 -5.31 7.39 -16.36
C SER A 122 -3.86 7.48 -16.80
N LYS A 123 -3.30 8.70 -16.91
CA LYS A 123 -1.88 8.89 -17.26
C LYS A 123 -0.97 8.17 -16.27
N PHE A 124 -1.32 8.16 -14.98
CA PHE A 124 -0.51 7.47 -13.97
C PHE A 124 -0.54 5.95 -14.17
N LEU A 125 -1.70 5.36 -14.47
CA LEU A 125 -1.83 3.93 -14.77
C LEU A 125 -1.09 3.52 -16.04
N GLU A 126 -1.05 4.42 -17.03
CA GLU A 126 -0.34 4.23 -18.28
C GLU A 126 1.17 4.22 -18.07
N GLU A 127 1.69 5.13 -17.26
CA GLU A 127 3.12 5.27 -16.98
C GLU A 127 3.62 4.22 -15.97
N GLU A 128 2.89 4.00 -14.87
CA GLU A 128 3.28 3.11 -13.77
C GLU A 128 2.54 1.76 -13.89
N LYS A 129 3.09 0.86 -14.72
CA LYS A 129 2.43 -0.41 -15.05
C LYS A 129 2.13 -1.30 -13.85
N ILE A 130 2.85 -1.13 -12.74
CA ILE A 130 2.63 -1.91 -11.51
C ILE A 130 1.36 -1.53 -10.77
N VAL A 131 0.81 -0.33 -11.04
CA VAL A 131 -0.38 0.21 -10.37
C VAL A 131 -1.61 -0.36 -11.04
N ASP A 132 -2.52 -0.87 -10.22
CA ASP A 132 -3.76 -1.52 -10.64
C ASP A 132 -4.96 -0.59 -10.49
N LEU A 133 -4.93 0.33 -9.51
CA LEU A 133 -5.97 1.35 -9.31
C LEU A 133 -5.43 2.76 -9.01
N VAL A 134 -6.12 3.78 -9.49
CA VAL A 134 -5.84 5.20 -9.19
C VAL A 134 -7.13 5.89 -8.77
N VAL A 135 -7.18 6.47 -7.57
CA VAL A 135 -8.42 7.01 -7.00
C VAL A 135 -8.21 8.38 -6.33
N GLY A 136 -8.94 9.39 -6.77
CA GLY A 136 -8.98 10.72 -6.17
C GLY A 136 -9.73 10.77 -4.83
N PRO A 137 -9.58 11.87 -4.07
CA PRO A 137 -10.13 11.99 -2.72
C PRO A 137 -11.66 11.94 -2.65
N ASP A 138 -12.34 12.36 -3.71
CA ASP A 138 -13.81 12.39 -3.76
C ASP A 138 -14.45 11.02 -4.06
N ALA A 139 -13.63 10.02 -4.41
CA ALA A 139 -14.09 8.71 -4.91
C ALA A 139 -13.70 7.52 -4.00
N TYR A 140 -13.24 7.76 -2.77
CA TYR A 140 -12.86 6.65 -1.87
C TYR A 140 -14.02 5.67 -1.57
N ARG A 141 -15.26 6.14 -1.64
CA ARG A 141 -16.45 5.27 -1.46
C ARG A 141 -16.63 4.25 -2.58
N ASP A 142 -16.00 4.48 -3.73
CA ASP A 142 -16.04 3.56 -4.87
C ASP A 142 -14.95 2.49 -4.78
N LEU A 143 -14.03 2.58 -3.81
CA LEU A 143 -12.93 1.61 -3.63
C LEU A 143 -13.39 0.14 -3.60
N PRO A 144 -14.48 -0.25 -2.90
CA PRO A 144 -14.96 -1.64 -2.94
C PRO A 144 -15.23 -2.13 -4.37
N GLN A 145 -15.91 -1.31 -5.17
CA GLN A 145 -16.24 -1.64 -6.56
C GLN A 145 -14.98 -1.67 -7.43
N LEU A 146 -14.09 -0.68 -7.29
CA LEU A 146 -12.87 -0.58 -8.09
C LEU A 146 -11.90 -1.73 -7.77
N ILE A 147 -11.77 -2.12 -6.50
CA ILE A 147 -10.98 -3.29 -6.09
C ILE A 147 -11.59 -4.56 -6.67
N SER A 148 -12.91 -4.71 -6.65
CA SER A 148 -13.57 -5.86 -7.28
C SER A 148 -13.31 -5.96 -8.78
N GLN A 149 -13.22 -4.84 -9.50
CA GLN A 149 -12.84 -4.83 -10.93
C GLN A 149 -11.39 -5.28 -11.12
N VAL A 150 -10.50 -4.82 -10.24
CA VAL A 150 -9.09 -5.20 -10.26
C VAL A 150 -8.87 -6.66 -9.91
N ASP A 151 -9.58 -7.19 -8.91
CA ASP A 151 -9.59 -8.62 -8.58
C ASP A 151 -10.09 -9.45 -9.80
N GLY A 152 -10.94 -8.88 -10.65
CA GLY A 152 -11.39 -9.45 -11.94
C GLY A 152 -10.40 -9.31 -13.11
N GLY A 153 -9.21 -8.73 -12.89
CA GLY A 153 -8.13 -8.60 -13.88
C GLY A 153 -8.14 -7.31 -14.69
N GLN A 154 -8.97 -6.33 -14.35
CA GLN A 154 -9.01 -5.03 -15.02
C GLN A 154 -8.17 -3.99 -14.26
N LYS A 155 -7.77 -2.89 -14.92
CA LYS A 155 -7.25 -1.70 -14.20
C LYS A 155 -8.41 -0.75 -13.92
N ALA A 156 -8.36 -0.03 -12.81
CA ALA A 156 -9.46 0.84 -12.38
C ALA A 156 -9.01 2.29 -12.11
N VAL A 157 -9.82 3.26 -12.53
CA VAL A 157 -9.60 4.70 -12.28
C VAL A 157 -10.95 5.41 -12.17
N ASN A 158 -11.02 6.49 -11.37
CA ASN A 158 -12.21 7.35 -11.25
C ASN A 158 -12.11 8.68 -12.02
#